data_AF-A0A7Y2GVF0-F1
#
_entry.id   AF-A0A7Y2GVF0-F1
#
_cell.length_a   1.000
_cell.length_b   1.000
_cell.length_c   1.000
_cell.angle_alpha   90.00
_cell.angle_beta   90.00
_cell.angle_gamma   90.00
#
_symmetry.space_group_name_H-M   'P 1'
#
loop_
_entity.id
_entity.type
_entity.pdbx_description
1 polymer ?
#
loop_
_entity_poly.entity_id
_entity_poly.type
_entity_poly.pdbx_seq_one_letter_code
_entity_poly.pdbx_strand_id
1 'polypeptide(L)' 'MKKIIISVAGTDGKREFKDVEMEPGTKPRDILTQLGLDGFQLNKPEGGAFGFNDDIYQAVSDGQKVFATKADVEAGGN' A
#
# COMPACT_ATOMS: atom_id res chain seq x y z
N MET A 1 3.29 16.20 -7.15
CA MET A 1 3.14 15.45 -5.89
C MET A 1 1.69 15.03 -5.79
N LYS A 2 1.44 13.76 -5.47
CA LYS A 2 0.10 13.25 -5.19
C LYS A 2 0.04 12.83 -3.73
N LYS A 3 -1.13 12.94 -3.12
CA LYS A 3 -1.40 12.44 -1.78
C LYS A 3 -2.42 11.33 -1.88
N ILE A 4 -2.15 10.18 -1.27
CA ILE A 4 -3.10 9.07 -1.22
C ILE A 4 -3.37 8.66 0.22
N ILE A 5 -4.47 7.94 0.42
CA ILE A 5 -4.89 7.47 1.74
C ILE A 5 -4.74 5.95 1.77
N ILE A 6 -3.80 5.47 2.57
CA ILE A 6 -3.53 4.05 2.80
C ILE A 6 -4.38 3.59 3.99
N SER A 7 -5.35 2.72 3.72
CA SER A 7 -6.15 2.05 4.73
C SER A 7 -5.48 0.73 5.11
N VAL A 8 -4.75 0.73 6.22
CA VAL A 8 -4.09 -0.45 6.79
C VAL A 8 -5.09 -1.31 7.54
N ALA A 9 -5.28 -2.55 7.12
CA ALA A 9 -6.06 -3.53 7.86
C ALA A 9 -5.21 -4.12 8.99
N GLY A 10 -5.42 -3.65 10.22
CA GLY A 10 -4.79 -4.21 11.41
C GLY A 10 -5.37 -5.58 11.79
N THR A 11 -4.59 -6.38 12.50
CA THR A 11 -4.97 -7.71 13.02
C THR A 11 -6.13 -7.67 14.01
N ASP A 12 -6.30 -6.54 14.70
CA ASP A 12 -7.33 -6.33 15.74
C ASP A 12 -8.67 -5.81 15.17
N GLY A 13 -8.88 -5.92 13.85
CA GLY A 13 -10.08 -5.43 13.17
C GLY A 13 -10.18 -3.90 13.07
N LYS A 14 -9.16 -3.17 13.54
CA LYS A 14 -9.05 -1.72 13.38
C LYS A 14 -8.36 -1.39 12.06
N ARG A 15 -9.00 -0.51 11.28
CA ARG A 15 -8.41 0.03 10.05
C ARG A 15 -7.75 1.37 10.39
N GLU A 16 -6.46 1.46 10.17
CA GLU A 16 -5.74 2.72 10.30
C GLU A 16 -5.66 3.40 8.94
N PHE A 17 -6.04 4.67 8.87
CA PHE A 17 -5.90 5.46 7.66
C PHE A 17 -4.67 6.34 7.80
N LYS A 18 -3.73 6.19 6.88
CA LYS A 18 -2.50 6.98 6.82
C LYS A 18 -2.46 7.72 5.50
N ASP A 19 -2.28 9.03 5.57
CA ASP A 19 -2.06 9.81 4.37
C ASP A 19 -0.59 9.74 3.99
N VAL A 20 -0.30 9.41 2.73
CA VAL A 20 1.06 9.33 2.20
C VAL A 20 1.19 10.25 1.01
N GLU A 21 2.18 11.12 1.08
CA GLU A 21 2.61 11.93 -0.06
C GLU A 21 3.59 11.12 -0.90
N MET A 22 3.35 11.11 -2.21
CA MET A 22 4.10 10.33 -3.16
C MET A 22 4.51 11.18 -4.36
N GLU A 23 5.73 10.91 -4.82
CA GLU A 23 6.33 11.53 -5.97
C GLU A 23 6.15 10.67 -7.22
N PRO A 24 6.23 11.25 -8.44
CA PRO A 24 6.24 10.48 -9.67
C PRO A 24 7.35 9.42 -9.63
N GLY A 25 7.01 8.16 -9.92
CA GLY A 25 7.94 7.02 -9.85
C GLY A 25 8.03 6.34 -8.48
N THR A 26 7.28 6.81 -7.47
CA THR A 26 7.15 6.10 -6.19
C THR A 26 6.53 4.73 -6.42
N LYS A 27 7.12 3.68 -5.83
CA LYS A 27 6.61 2.32 -5.92
C LYS A 27 5.82 1.93 -4.67
N PRO A 28 4.86 0.98 -4.77
CA PRO A 28 4.16 0.40 -3.63
C PRO A 28 5.09 0.00 -2.48
N ARG A 29 6.20 -0.65 -2.80
CA ARG A 29 7.18 -1.11 -1.82
C ARG A 29 7.78 0.04 -1.00
N ASP A 30 8.01 1.19 -1.62
CA ASP A 30 8.67 2.32 -0.97
C ASP A 30 7.72 2.94 0.07
N ILE A 31 6.43 3.04 -0.27
CA ILE A 31 5.36 3.47 0.63
C ILE A 31 5.19 2.49 1.79
N LEU A 32 5.16 1.19 1.50
CA LEU A 32 5.05 0.16 2.53
C LEU A 32 6.23 0.22 3.49
N THR A 33 7.45 0.36 2.96
CA THR A 33 8.69 0.52 3.74
C THR A 33 8.63 1.80 4.59
N GLN A 34 8.19 2.92 4.03
CA GLN A 34 8.02 4.19 4.74
C GLN A 34 7.00 4.08 5.90
N LEU A 35 5.98 3.25 5.73
CA LEU A 35 4.96 3.00 6.75
C LEU A 35 5.34 1.89 7.75
N GLY A 36 6.46 1.19 7.55
CA GLY A 36 6.87 0.03 8.34
C GLY A 36 5.93 -1.17 8.18
N LEU A 37 5.30 -1.29 7.01
CA LEU A 37 4.33 -2.34 6.68
C LEU A 37 5.01 -3.47 5.89
N ASP A 38 6.08 -4.02 6.46
CA ASP A 38 6.79 -5.16 5.90
C ASP A 38 5.88 -6.40 5.86
N GLY A 39 5.81 -7.05 4.69
CA GLY A 39 4.88 -8.16 4.44
C GLY A 39 3.43 -7.74 4.19
N PHE A 40 3.13 -6.45 4.05
CA PHE A 40 1.82 -6.01 3.57
C PHE A 40 1.84 -5.84 2.05
N GLN A 41 0.65 -5.93 1.46
CA GLN A 41 0.44 -5.67 0.05
C GLN A 41 -0.60 -4.57 -0.11
N LEU A 42 -0.30 -3.62 -1.00
CA LEU A 42 -1.25 -2.59 -1.40
C LEU A 42 -2.24 -3.18 -2.39
N ASN A 43 -3.52 -2.92 -2.15
CA ASN A 43 -4.62 -3.30 -3.03
C ASN A 43 -5.33 -2.06 -3.56
N LYS A 44 -5.76 -2.19 -4.81
CA LYS A 44 -6.55 -1.20 -5.52
C LYS A 44 -7.98 -1.19 -4.96
N PRO A 45 -8.62 -0.01 -4.91
CA PRO A 45 -10.01 0.09 -4.48
C PRO A 45 -11.01 -0.58 -5.44
N GLU A 46 -10.64 -0.73 -6.71
CA GLU A 46 -11.43 -1.45 -7.72
C GLU A 46 -11.29 -2.98 -7.64
N GLY A 47 -10.42 -3.47 -6.75
CA GLY A 47 -10.09 -4.89 -6.64
C GLY A 47 -8.76 -5.23 -7.34
N GLY A 48 -7.99 -6.12 -6.71
CA GLY A 48 -6.65 -6.51 -7.17
C GLY A 48 -5.52 -5.83 -6.40
N ALA A 49 -4.34 -6.43 -6.46
CA ALA A 49 -3.13 -5.95 -5.80
C ALA A 49 -2.31 -5.05 -6.73
N PHE A 50 -1.56 -4.09 -6.17
CA PHE A 50 -0.49 -3.43 -6.90
C PHE A 50 0.73 -4.35 -6.96
N GLY A 51 1.37 -4.43 -8.12
CA GLY A 51 2.63 -5.15 -8.26
C GLY A 51 3.74 -4.49 -7.45
N PHE A 52 4.68 -5.27 -6.92
CA PHE A 52 5.78 -4.76 -6.09
C PHE A 52 6.64 -3.69 -6.79
N ASN A 53 6.81 -3.81 -8.11
CA ASN A 53 7.58 -2.88 -8.93
C ASN A 53 6.72 -1.94 -9.78
N ASP A 54 5.39 -2.01 -9.62
CA ASP A 54 4.44 -1.22 -10.40
C ASP A 54 4.50 0.27 -10.05
N ASP A 55 4.05 1.12 -10.97
CA ASP A 55 3.97 2.56 -10.74
C ASP A 55 2.63 2.92 -10.10
N ILE A 56 2.58 2.85 -8.77
CA ILE A 56 1.37 3.23 -8.02
C ILE A 56 0.98 4.68 -8.29
N TYR A 57 1.95 5.59 -8.46
CA TYR A 57 1.68 6.99 -8.77
C TYR A 57 0.85 7.17 -10.07
N GLN A 58 1.08 6.33 -11.08
CA GLN A 58 0.29 6.34 -12.32
C GLN A 58 -1.05 5.64 -12.15
N ALA A 59 -1.07 4.57 -11.37
CA ALA A 59 -2.27 3.75 -11.15
C ALA A 59 -3.29 4.38 -10.18
N VAL A 60 -2.89 5.35 -9.35
CA VAL A 60 -3.77 6.04 -8.41
C VAL A 60 -3.96 7.52 -8.76
N SER A 61 -5.14 8.02 -8.43
CA SER A 61 -5.45 9.45 -8.47
C SER A 61 -5.00 10.17 -7.19
N ASP A 62 -4.89 11.49 -7.26
CA ASP A 62 -4.73 12.30 -6.04
C ASP A 62 -5.97 12.14 -5.14
N GLY A 63 -5.75 11.97 -3.84
CA GLY A 63 -6.79 11.67 -2.85
C GLY A 63 -7.32 10.22 -2.90
N GLN A 64 -6.77 9.35 -3.74
CA GLN A 64 -7.27 7.99 -3.89
C GLN A 64 -7.06 7.17 -2.61
N LYS A 65 -8.09 6.42 -2.23
CA LYS A 65 -8.01 5.44 -1.14
C LYS A 65 -7.52 4.11 -1.66
N VAL A 66 -6.50 3.56 -1.01
CA VAL A 66 -5.92 2.24 -1.28
C VAL A 66 -5.85 1.44 0.00
N PHE A 67 -5.85 0.12 -0.11
CA PHE A 67 -5.96 -0.76 1.05
C PHE A 67 -4.65 -1.53 1.25
N ALA A 68 -4.01 -1.36 2.40
CA ALA A 68 -2.88 -2.21 2.78
C ALA A 68 -3.42 -3.39 3.60
N THR A 69 -3.40 -4.59 3.01
CA THR A 69 -3.71 -5.82 3.75
C THR A 69 -2.43 -6.57 4.03
N LYS A 70 -2.35 -7.24 5.18
CA LYS A 70 -1.27 -8.19 5.41
C LYS A 70 -1.34 -9.23 4.31
N ALA A 71 -0.36 -9.23 3.42
CA ALA A 71 -0.17 -10.38 2.56
C ALA A 71 0.48 -11.38 3.49
N ASP A 72 -0.22 -12.43 3.83
CA ASP A 72 0.38 -13.56 4.54
C ASP A 72 1.35 -14.23 3.55
N VAL A 73 2.44 -13.53 3.24
CA VAL A 73 3.65 -14.12 2.69
C VAL A 73 4.34 -14.63 3.94
N GLU A 74 4.03 -15.88 4.28
CA GLU A 74 5.06 -16.81 4.71
C GLU A 74 6.17 -16.71 3.66
N ALA A 75 7.03 -15.70 3.79
CA ALA A 75 8.31 -15.68 3.12
C ALA A 75 9.01 -16.92 3.67
N GLY A 76 9.03 -17.98 2.87
CA GLY A 76 9.58 -19.27 3.23
C GLY A 76 10.93 -19.09 3.92
N GLY A 77 11.05 -19.68 5.10
CA GLY A 77 12.27 -19.56 5.89
C GLY A 77 12.18 -20.23 7.24
N ASN A 78 11.94 -21.55 7.28
CA ASN A 78 13.00 -22.50 7.62
C ASN A 78 12.64 -23.91 7.16
#